data_AF-A0A0U1KPW9-F1
#
_entry.id   AF-A0A0U1KPW9-F1
#
_cell.length_a   1.000
_cell.length_b   1.000
_cell.length_c   1.000
_cell.angle_alpha   90.00
_cell.angle_beta   90.00
_cell.angle_gamma   90.00
#
_symmetry.space_group_name_H-M   'P 1'
#
loop_
_entity.id
_entity.type
_entity.pdbx_description
1 polymer ?
#
loop_
_entity_poly.entity_id
_entity_poly.type
_entity_poly.pdbx_seq_one_letter_code
_entity_poly.pdbx_strand_id
1 'polypeptide(L)'
;MKGFAWGIMLFYLLVTVFWIANSPYLFSLWGLISWFISIILGFVVFKQIKQPNMVRKLILYSTSFMVFLVILTGFIELAVTSMP
;
A
#
# COMPACT_ATOMS: atom_id res chain seq x y z
N MET A 1 -8.75 11.32 -13.12
CA MET A 1 -9.27 10.45 -12.03
C MET A 1 -9.04 8.96 -12.29
N LYS A 2 -9.63 8.38 -13.34
CA LYS A 2 -9.45 6.93 -13.66
C LYS A 2 -7.98 6.54 -13.88
N GLY A 3 -7.22 7.28 -14.67
CA GLY A 3 -5.80 6.99 -14.90
C GLY A 3 -4.95 7.03 -13.61
N PHE A 4 -5.22 7.99 -12.73
CA PHE A 4 -4.57 8.08 -11.41
C PHE A 4 -4.88 6.86 -10.53
N ALA A 5 -6.12 6.39 -10.51
CA ALA A 5 -6.50 5.16 -9.79
C ALA A 5 -5.72 3.93 -10.30
N TRP A 6 -5.61 3.78 -11.62
CA TRP A 6 -4.83 2.70 -12.22
C TRP A 6 -3.34 2.81 -11.90
N GLY A 7 -2.78 4.03 -11.90
CA GLY A 7 -1.39 4.26 -11.49
C GLY A 7 -1.14 3.86 -10.03
N ILE A 8 -2.04 4.22 -9.12
CA ILE A 8 -1.96 3.81 -7.70
C ILE A 8 -2.05 2.28 -7.57
N MET A 9 -2.97 1.63 -8.31
CA MET A 9 -3.08 0.17 -8.28
C MET A 9 -1.80 -0.53 -8.77
N LEU A 10 -1.16 -0.02 -9.83
CA LEU A 10 0.11 -0.55 -10.31
C LEU A 10 1.21 -0.38 -9.26
N PHE A 11 1.27 0.79 -8.60
CA PHE A 11 2.21 1.02 -7.52
C PHE A 11 2.00 0.04 -6.34
N TYR A 12 0.75 -0.18 -5.95
CA TYR A 12 0.38 -1.16 -4.91
C TYR A 12 0.78 -2.59 -5.27
N LEU A 13 0.66 -2.98 -6.54
CA LEU A 13 1.18 -4.28 -7.00
C LEU A 13 2.70 -4.37 -6.83
N LEU A 14 3.44 -3.33 -7.22
CA LEU A 14 4.90 -3.29 -7.04
C LEU A 14 5.29 -3.40 -5.57
N VAL A 15 4.59 -2.66 -4.69
CA VAL A 15 4.80 -2.75 -3.24
C VAL A 15 4.56 -4.17 -2.74
N THR A 16 3.50 -4.84 -3.19
CA THR A 16 3.21 -6.22 -2.81
C THR A 16 4.32 -7.18 -3.25
N VAL A 17 4.79 -7.04 -4.50
CA VAL A 17 5.90 -7.85 -5.02
C VAL A 17 7.17 -7.63 -4.21
N PHE A 18 7.51 -6.37 -3.93
CA PHE A 18 8.69 -6.04 -3.13
C PHE A 18 8.58 -6.51 -1.69
N TRP A 19 7.38 -6.48 -1.12
CA TRP A 19 7.11 -6.98 0.22
C TRP A 19 7.30 -8.49 0.30
N ILE A 20 6.75 -9.25 -0.65
CA ILE A 20 6.92 -10.71 -0.73
C ILE A 20 8.39 -11.08 -0.96
N ALA A 21 9.11 -10.31 -1.79
CA ALA A 21 10.52 -10.53 -2.06
C ALA A 21 11.45 -10.09 -0.90
N ASN A 22 10.89 -9.62 0.22
CA ASN A 22 11.62 -9.02 1.34
C ASN A 22 12.65 -7.96 0.88
N SER A 23 12.26 -7.11 -0.08
CA SER A 23 13.19 -6.25 -0.79
C SER A 23 13.69 -5.09 0.08
N PRO A 24 15.01 -4.84 0.20
CA PRO A 24 15.56 -3.75 1.00
C PRO A 24 15.14 -2.37 0.49
N TYR A 25 14.77 -2.24 -0.79
CA TYR A 25 14.27 -0.99 -1.34
C TYR A 25 12.95 -0.56 -0.71
N LEU A 26 12.04 -1.51 -0.43
CA LEU A 26 10.76 -1.21 0.20
C LEU A 26 10.91 -0.86 1.68
N PHE A 27 11.77 -1.61 2.40
CA PHE A 27 12.00 -1.40 3.83
C PHE A 27 13.01 -0.29 4.14
N SER A 28 13.62 0.31 3.12
CA SER A 28 14.37 1.55 3.29
C SER A 28 13.48 2.69 3.79
N LEU A 29 14.07 3.70 4.44
CA LEU A 29 13.34 4.88 4.92
C LEU A 29 12.52 5.53 3.79
N TRP A 30 13.13 5.67 2.60
CA TRP A 30 12.47 6.22 1.41
C TRP A 30 11.35 5.33 0.88
N GLY A 31 11.55 4.01 0.89
CA GLY A 31 10.55 3.03 0.52
C GLY A 31 9.31 3.11 1.41
N LEU A 32 9.50 3.11 2.73
CA LEU A 32 8.44 3.27 3.72
C LEU A 32 7.69 4.59 3.55
N ILE A 33 8.40 5.71 3.42
CA ILE A 33 7.79 7.03 3.19
C ILE A 33 6.94 7.01 1.91
N SER A 34 7.48 6.48 0.81
CA SER A 34 6.75 6.39 -0.46
C SER A 34 5.49 5.53 -0.33
N TRP A 35 5.57 4.45 0.43
CA TRP A 35 4.46 3.56 0.71
C TRP A 35 3.37 4.26 1.53
N PHE A 36 3.71 4.93 2.63
CA PHE A 36 2.74 5.70 3.43
C PHE A 36 2.06 6.82 2.63
N ILE A 37 2.83 7.58 1.83
CA ILE A 37 2.28 8.63 0.96
C ILE A 37 1.28 8.02 -0.04
N SER A 38 1.61 6.87 -0.62
CA SER A 38 0.73 6.19 -1.57
C SER A 38 -0.61 5.77 -0.95
N ILE A 39 -0.62 5.32 0.32
CA ILE A 39 -1.84 4.97 1.05
C ILE A 39 -2.74 6.20 1.23
N ILE A 40 -2.16 7.34 1.61
CA ILE A 40 -2.90 8.61 1.76
C ILE A 40 -3.50 9.02 0.42
N LEU A 41 -2.71 8.95 -0.66
CA LEU A 41 -3.18 9.24 -2.01
C LEU A 41 -4.31 8.29 -2.45
N GLY A 42 -4.23 7.00 -2.12
CA GLY A 42 -5.29 6.04 -2.38
C GLY A 42 -6.61 6.41 -1.72
N PHE A 43 -6.57 6.88 -0.46
CA PHE A 43 -7.75 7.40 0.25
C PHE A 43 -8.32 8.67 -0.38
N VAL A 44 -7.45 9.60 -0.80
CA VAL A 44 -7.88 10.83 -1.49
C VAL A 44 -8.57 10.48 -2.81
N VAL A 45 -7.98 9.58 -3.61
CA VAL A 45 -8.57 9.13 -4.88
C VAL A 45 -9.89 8.40 -4.65
N PHE A 46 -10.00 7.56 -3.62
CA PHE A 46 -11.27 6.93 -3.24
C PHE A 46 -12.37 7.95 -2.93
N LYS A 47 -12.07 9.01 -2.17
CA LYS A 47 -13.04 10.08 -1.86
C LYS A 47 -13.46 10.87 -3.10
N GLN A 48 -12.54 11.06 -4.06
CA GLN A 48 -12.77 11.88 -5.24
C GLN A 48 -13.48 11.13 -6.39
N ILE A 49 -13.42 9.80 -6.43
CA ILE A 49 -14.09 9.01 -7.46
C ILE A 49 -15.60 8.94 -7.21
N LYS A 50 -16.36 9.64 -8.06
CA LYS A 50 -17.83 9.57 -8.14
C LYS A 50 -18.35 8.49 -9.11
N GLN A 51 -17.45 7.72 -9.73
CA GLN A 51 -17.73 6.75 -10.81
C GLN A 51 -18.10 5.34 -10.30
N PRO A 52 -18.67 4.44 -11.16
CA PRO A 52 -19.42 3.26 -10.73
C PRO A 52 -18.66 2.30 -9.81
N ASN A 53 -19.45 1.63 -8.96
CA ASN A 53 -19.08 0.91 -7.74
C ASN A 53 -17.84 0.00 -7.80
N MET A 54 -17.48 -0.55 -8.96
CA MET A 54 -16.41 -1.54 -9.06
C MET A 54 -15.01 -0.94 -8.82
N VAL A 55 -14.63 0.12 -9.55
CA VAL A 55 -13.29 0.75 -9.38
C VAL A 55 -13.14 1.34 -7.97
N ARG A 56 -14.22 1.93 -7.44
CA ARG A 56 -14.24 2.49 -6.09
C ARG A 56 -14.02 1.42 -5.02
N LYS A 57 -14.70 0.27 -5.12
CA LYS A 57 -14.49 -0.87 -4.22
C LYS A 57 -13.06 -1.42 -4.34
N LEU A 58 -12.55 -1.53 -5.56
CA LEU A 58 -11.22 -2.08 -5.83
C LEU A 58 -10.13 -1.21 -5.20
N ILE A 59 -10.18 0.13 -5.35
CA ILE A 59 -9.24 1.04 -4.66
C ILE A 59 -9.36 0.92 -3.14
N LEU A 60 -10.58 0.82 -2.62
CA LEU A 60 -10.79 0.69 -1.17
C LEU A 60 -10.13 -0.58 -0.65
N TYR A 61 -10.42 -1.74 -1.26
CA TYR A 61 -9.82 -3.02 -0.86
C TYR A 61 -8.30 -3.01 -1.02
N SER A 62 -7.77 -2.51 -2.13
CA SER A 62 -6.32 -2.43 -2.32
C SER A 62 -5.65 -1.49 -1.31
N THR A 63 -6.27 -0.34 -1.00
CA THR A 63 -5.72 0.60 0.01
C THR A 63 -5.80 0.00 1.41
N SER A 64 -6.90 -0.67 1.77
CA SER A 64 -7.02 -1.40 3.03
C SER A 64 -6.00 -2.52 3.15
N PHE A 65 -5.73 -3.25 2.06
CA PHE A 65 -4.69 -4.27 2.01
C PHE A 65 -3.28 -3.68 2.23
N MET A 66 -2.98 -2.52 1.66
CA MET A 66 -1.71 -1.82 1.92
C MET A 66 -1.56 -1.46 3.40
N VAL A 67 -2.61 -0.94 4.04
CA VAL A 67 -2.60 -0.65 5.49
C VAL A 67 -2.39 -1.93 6.29
N PHE A 68 -3.06 -3.02 5.92
CA PHE A 68 -2.87 -4.32 6.57
C PHE A 68 -1.41 -4.79 6.47
N LEU A 69 -0.79 -4.67 5.29
CA LEU A 69 0.61 -5.04 5.09
C LEU A 69 1.56 -4.20 5.96
N VAL A 70 1.30 -2.89 6.14
CA VAL A 70 2.10 -2.05 7.04
C VAL A 70 2.00 -2.56 8.48
N ILE A 71 0.79 -2.86 8.95
CA ILE A 71 0.56 -3.38 10.31
C ILE A 71 1.26 -4.73 10.48
N LEU A 72 1.12 -5.63 9.50
CA LEU A 72 1.76 -6.94 9.51
C LEU A 72 3.29 -6.81 9.53
N THR A 73 3.85 -5.88 8.76
CA THR A 73 5.28 -5.57 8.78
C THR A 73 5.71 -5.14 10.18
N GLY A 74 4.95 -4.26 10.83
CA GLY A 74 5.22 -3.84 12.20
C GLY A 74 5.23 -5.02 13.19
N PHE A 75 4.28 -5.95 13.07
CA PHE A 75 4.27 -7.17 13.87
C PHE A 75 5.47 -8.08 13.61
N ILE A 76 5.87 -8.24 12.35
CA ILE A 76 7.05 -9.04 11.98
C ILE A 76 8.30 -8.43 12.59
N GLU A 77 8.51 -7.13 12.43
CA GLU A 77 9.68 -6.43 13.01
C GLU A 77 9.71 -6.57 14.54
N LEU A 78 8.57 -6.42 15.22
CA LEU A 78 8.49 -6.64 16.67
C LEU A 78 8.79 -8.10 17.06
N ALA A 79 8.28 -9.07 16.30
CA ALA A 79 8.53 -10.49 16.55
C ALA A 79 10.00 -10.85 16.32
N VAL A 80 10.63 -10.32 15.27
CA VAL A 80 12.04 -10.57 14.96
C VAL A 80 12.96 -9.89 15.98
N THR A 81 12.69 -8.65 16.35
CA THR A 81 13.50 -7.92 17.36
C THR A 81 13.36 -8.46 18.78
N SER A 82 12.30 -9.22 19.07
CA SER A 82 12.10 -9.89 20.35
C SER A 82 12.71 -11.29 20.42
N MET A 83 13.22 -11.82 19.30
CA MET A 83 14.05 -13.02 19.31
C MET A 83 15.50 -12.61 19.65
N PRO A 84 16.06 -13.11 20.77
CA PRO A 84 17.44 -12.83 21.17
C PRO A 84 18.48 -13.50 20.28
#